data_AF-A0A069ZHU8-F1
#
_entry.id   AF-A0A069ZHU8-F1
#
_cell.length_a   1.000
_cell.length_b   1.000
_cell.length_c   1.000
_cell.angle_alpha   90.00
_cell.angle_beta   90.00
_cell.angle_gamma   90.00
#
_symmetry.space_group_name_H-M   'P 1'
#
loop_
_entity.id
_entity.type
_entity.pdbx_description
1 polymer ?
#
loop_
_entity_poly.entity_id
_entity_poly.type
_entity_poly.pdbx_seq_one_letter_code
_entity_poly.pdbx_strand_id
1 'polypeptide(L)'
;MTWQQIKDSLRVQLWMLLKGRKYSQQYRATADRRRALRVHDSWETLDEILRTGASVSRFGDGELQIMQRYLDELERPSSAEEVDTFQHYDASLGKRLYEVWQVPSSERHLNCVPYAFKDSSPHRGYNRIFFEREALMRLPALEKLAREHDFYDTNFTRFYMGRYDIRDYPAYIERMKAIWKDRDLLFVEGEKSRLGVGNDLFDGARSVKRVLCPATDAWGSYPEILRLAKEHGEGRLVLIALGQTATVLAYDLSEVGLQAIDLGHVDVEYEWYRMGAKTKVPIPGKYVNEAPGGRTVAEHPAQATYLQQVVARVGEAKPTSTAALTTAVYPIEGLSCGHCVAHATEALKAVAGVSSVTISLEAGEASVTYDAEHCTPEALRSAVEAAGYTLRIDAPKA
;
A
#
# COMPACT_ATOMS: atom_id res chain seq x y z
N MET A 1 2.58 34.26 3.64
CA MET A 1 1.81 33.69 2.51
C MET A 1 2.36 34.25 1.22
N THR A 2 2.56 33.42 0.21
CA THR A 2 2.95 33.88 -1.13
C THR A 2 1.75 34.53 -1.84
N TRP A 3 2.01 35.38 -2.85
CA TRP A 3 0.95 35.96 -3.67
C TRP A 3 0.04 34.92 -4.33
N GLN A 4 0.59 33.75 -4.66
CA GLN A 4 -0.16 32.62 -5.20
C GLN A 4 -1.16 32.06 -4.18
N GLN A 5 -0.72 31.82 -2.93
CA GLN A 5 -1.58 31.34 -1.85
C GLN A 5 -2.75 32.30 -1.56
N ILE A 6 -2.52 33.61 -1.66
CA ILE A 6 -3.58 34.61 -1.49
C ILE A 6 -4.59 34.53 -2.64
N LYS A 7 -4.13 34.44 -3.89
CA LYS A 7 -5.01 34.27 -5.06
C LYS A 7 -5.87 33.01 -4.95
N ASP A 8 -5.28 31.88 -4.57
CA ASP A 8 -6.00 30.62 -4.45
C ASP A 8 -7.01 30.65 -3.30
N SER A 9 -6.66 31.26 -2.17
CA SER A 9 -7.60 31.50 -1.07
C SER A 9 -8.80 32.37 -1.50
N LEU A 10 -8.55 33.46 -2.23
CA LEU A 10 -9.60 34.33 -2.77
C LEU A 10 -10.49 33.61 -3.79
N ARG A 11 -9.91 32.77 -4.65
CA ARG A 11 -10.68 31.93 -5.60
C ARG A 11 -11.63 30.99 -4.87
N VAL A 12 -11.15 30.34 -3.81
CA VAL A 12 -11.99 29.45 -2.98
C VAL A 12 -13.12 30.23 -2.31
N GLN A 13 -12.83 31.38 -1.71
CA GLN A 13 -13.85 32.22 -1.08
C GLN A 13 -14.90 32.72 -2.09
N LEU A 14 -14.45 33.18 -3.26
CA LEU A 14 -15.34 33.62 -4.33
C LEU A 14 -16.21 32.47 -4.83
N TRP A 15 -15.64 31.28 -5.02
CA TRP A 15 -16.40 30.09 -5.40
C TRP A 15 -17.44 29.71 -4.34
N MET A 16 -17.07 29.71 -3.05
CA MET A 16 -18.02 29.44 -1.95
C MET A 16 -19.17 30.44 -1.95
N LEU A 17 -18.87 31.73 -2.19
CA LEU A 17 -19.86 32.79 -2.24
C LEU A 17 -20.81 32.63 -3.44
N LEU A 18 -20.27 32.30 -4.62
CA LEU A 18 -21.04 32.19 -5.87
C LEU A 18 -21.81 30.87 -6.00
N LYS A 19 -21.26 29.75 -5.50
CA LYS A 19 -21.78 28.40 -5.77
C LYS A 19 -22.17 27.64 -4.50
N GLY A 20 -21.57 27.94 -3.35
CA GLY A 20 -21.78 27.16 -2.13
C GLY A 20 -23.24 27.09 -1.69
N ARG A 21 -23.96 28.22 -1.71
CA ARG A 21 -25.39 28.25 -1.38
C ARG A 21 -26.22 27.34 -2.29
N LYS A 22 -25.91 27.29 -3.59
CA LYS A 22 -26.60 26.44 -4.56
C LYS A 22 -26.39 24.97 -4.21
N TYR A 23 -25.15 24.55 -3.97
CA TYR A 23 -24.85 23.17 -3.59
C TYR A 23 -25.55 22.77 -2.28
N SER A 24 -25.50 23.61 -1.24
CA SER A 24 -26.19 23.30 0.03
C SER A 24 -27.71 23.26 -0.09
N GLN A 25 -28.31 24.04 -1.00
CA GLN A 25 -29.75 23.95 -1.29
C GLN A 25 -30.08 22.64 -2.03
N GLN A 26 -29.33 22.31 -3.08
CA GLN A 26 -29.52 21.07 -3.84
C GLN A 26 -29.30 19.83 -2.96
N TYR A 27 -28.29 19.84 -2.10
CA TYR A 27 -28.00 18.76 -1.17
C TYR A 27 -29.11 18.56 -0.13
N ARG A 28 -29.72 19.66 0.35
CA ARG A 28 -30.92 19.58 1.22
C ARG A 28 -32.12 19.04 0.46
N ALA A 29 -32.30 19.41 -0.81
CA ALA A 29 -33.39 18.89 -1.63
C ALA A 29 -33.30 17.38 -1.90
N THR A 30 -32.11 16.78 -1.78
CA THR A 30 -31.90 15.32 -1.91
C THR A 30 -31.90 14.57 -0.57
N ALA A 31 -32.28 15.22 0.54
CA ALA A 31 -32.16 14.64 1.88
C ALA A 31 -32.85 13.27 2.03
N ASP A 32 -34.08 13.11 1.54
CA ASP A 32 -34.82 11.85 1.69
C ASP A 32 -34.17 10.70 0.91
N ARG A 33 -33.68 10.99 -0.30
CA ARG A 33 -32.92 10.03 -1.12
C ARG A 33 -31.63 9.60 -0.43
N ARG A 34 -30.89 10.55 0.12
CA ARG A 34 -29.60 10.30 0.78
C ARG A 34 -29.74 9.60 2.13
N ARG A 35 -30.79 9.90 2.90
CA ARG A 35 -31.08 9.21 4.18
C ARG A 35 -31.39 7.73 3.98
N ALA A 36 -31.95 7.36 2.83
CA ALA A 36 -32.20 5.97 2.47
C ALA A 36 -30.93 5.19 2.06
N LEU A 37 -29.76 5.86 1.94
CA LEU A 37 -28.50 5.19 1.68
C LEU A 37 -28.00 4.47 2.94
N ARG A 38 -27.53 3.24 2.74
CA ARG A 38 -26.90 2.38 3.73
C ARG A 38 -25.41 2.71 3.85
N VAL A 39 -25.11 3.97 4.16
CA VAL A 39 -23.77 4.40 4.54
C VAL A 39 -23.71 4.52 6.06
N HIS A 40 -22.80 3.78 6.68
CA HIS A 40 -22.55 3.74 8.12
C HIS A 40 -21.50 4.77 8.52
N ASP A 41 -21.61 5.30 9.73
CA ASP A 41 -20.71 6.35 10.20
C ASP A 41 -19.34 5.80 10.62
N SER A 42 -18.43 6.69 11.04
CA SER A 42 -17.07 6.34 11.44
C SER A 42 -17.00 5.39 12.64
N TRP A 43 -17.92 5.47 13.62
CA TRP A 43 -17.95 4.56 14.76
C TRP A 43 -18.46 3.18 14.34
N GLU A 44 -19.55 3.14 13.59
CA GLU A 44 -20.11 1.91 13.03
C GLU A 44 -19.09 1.20 12.12
N THR A 45 -18.28 1.98 11.39
CA THR A 45 -17.18 1.46 10.55
C THR A 45 -16.11 0.77 11.40
N LEU A 46 -15.64 1.40 12.48
CA LEU A 46 -14.66 0.79 13.39
C LEU A 46 -15.22 -0.48 14.03
N ASP A 47 -16.48 -0.46 14.45
CA ASP A 47 -17.14 -1.59 15.09
C ASP A 47 -17.30 -2.77 14.11
N GLU A 48 -17.62 -2.51 12.85
CA GLU A 48 -17.71 -3.55 11.84
C GLU A 48 -16.34 -4.19 11.54
N ILE A 49 -15.28 -3.38 11.44
CA ILE A 49 -13.92 -3.89 11.24
C ILE A 49 -13.52 -4.81 12.41
N LEU A 50 -13.80 -4.40 13.65
CA LEU A 50 -13.49 -5.18 14.85
C LEU A 50 -14.34 -6.46 14.93
N ARG A 51 -15.60 -6.40 14.53
CA ARG A 51 -16.53 -7.54 14.55
C ARG A 51 -16.15 -8.61 13.53
N THR A 52 -15.81 -8.20 12.31
CA THR A 52 -15.66 -9.11 11.17
C THR A 52 -14.21 -9.46 10.87
N GLY A 53 -13.27 -8.59 11.22
CA GLY A 53 -11.91 -8.68 10.70
C GLY A 53 -11.83 -8.39 9.20
N ALA A 54 -12.79 -7.64 8.64
CA ALA A 54 -12.82 -7.31 7.22
C ALA A 54 -11.61 -6.44 6.81
N SER A 55 -11.19 -6.63 5.56
CA SER A 55 -10.35 -5.68 4.82
C SER A 55 -11.12 -4.41 4.50
N VAL A 56 -10.43 -3.32 4.17
CA VAL A 56 -11.08 -2.02 3.93
C VAL A 56 -10.46 -1.30 2.76
N SER A 57 -11.28 -1.02 1.75
CA SER A 57 -10.95 -0.08 0.67
C SER A 57 -11.66 1.25 0.91
N ARG A 58 -10.95 2.36 0.81
CA ARG A 58 -11.52 3.69 1.02
C ARG A 58 -11.50 4.51 -0.27
N PHE A 59 -12.62 5.16 -0.56
CA PHE A 59 -12.75 6.13 -1.64
C PHE A 59 -12.79 7.53 -1.06
N GLY A 60 -11.68 8.25 -1.17
CA GLY A 60 -11.58 9.68 -0.89
C GLY A 60 -11.79 10.52 -2.14
N ASP A 61 -11.49 11.80 -2.04
CA ASP A 61 -11.60 12.76 -3.14
C ASP A 61 -10.69 12.41 -4.32
N GLY A 62 -9.48 11.92 -4.08
CA GLY A 62 -8.55 11.54 -5.15
C GLY A 62 -8.99 10.29 -5.92
N GLU A 63 -9.45 9.25 -5.21
CA GLU A 63 -9.97 8.02 -5.83
C GLU A 63 -11.20 8.33 -6.69
N LEU A 64 -12.11 9.15 -6.16
CA LEU A 64 -13.30 9.58 -6.86
C LEU A 64 -12.97 10.38 -8.11
N GLN A 65 -11.96 11.27 -8.08
CA GLN A 65 -11.51 12.04 -9.24
C GLN A 65 -10.95 11.15 -10.35
N ILE A 66 -10.04 10.22 -10.03
CA ILE A 66 -9.47 9.29 -11.03
C ILE A 66 -10.57 8.41 -11.63
N MET A 67 -11.44 7.86 -10.79
CA MET A 67 -12.56 7.04 -11.27
C MET A 67 -13.51 7.83 -12.16
N GLN A 68 -13.85 9.08 -11.83
CA GLN A 68 -14.73 9.89 -12.66
C GLN A 68 -14.09 10.23 -14.00
N ARG A 69 -12.80 10.61 -14.00
CA ARG A 69 -12.09 10.89 -15.24
C ARG A 69 -12.10 9.68 -16.18
N TYR A 70 -11.92 8.48 -15.63
CA TYR A 70 -12.04 7.24 -16.41
C TYR A 70 -13.43 7.06 -17.02
N LEU A 71 -14.50 7.26 -16.25
CA LEU A 71 -15.86 7.18 -16.76
C LEU A 71 -16.15 8.25 -17.82
N ASP A 72 -15.69 9.48 -17.59
CA ASP A 72 -15.84 10.59 -18.53
C ASP A 72 -15.08 10.33 -19.83
N GLU A 73 -13.89 9.70 -19.77
CA GLU A 73 -13.10 9.33 -20.96
C GLU A 73 -13.83 8.28 -21.82
N LEU A 74 -14.55 7.34 -21.19
CA LEU A 74 -15.39 6.37 -21.91
C LEU A 74 -16.57 7.04 -22.64
N GLU A 75 -17.11 8.14 -22.11
CA GLU A 75 -18.20 8.90 -22.73
C GLU A 75 -17.71 9.95 -23.74
N ARG A 76 -16.58 10.63 -23.44
CA ARG A 76 -16.05 11.78 -24.17
C ARG A 76 -14.51 11.79 -24.14
N PRO A 77 -13.85 11.11 -25.10
CA PRO A 77 -12.39 10.93 -25.10
C PRO A 77 -11.55 12.21 -25.23
N SER A 78 -12.13 13.35 -25.62
CA SER A 78 -11.39 14.55 -26.03
C SER A 78 -11.40 15.72 -25.04
N SER A 79 -11.95 15.57 -23.82
CA SER A 79 -12.17 16.71 -22.90
C SER A 79 -11.71 16.52 -21.46
N ALA A 80 -10.88 15.53 -21.15
CA ALA A 80 -10.49 15.25 -19.77
C ALA A 80 -9.30 16.13 -19.30
N GLU A 81 -9.56 17.03 -18.34
CA GLU A 81 -8.53 17.74 -17.60
C GLU A 81 -7.73 16.78 -16.69
N GLU A 82 -6.49 17.15 -16.36
CA GLU A 82 -5.65 16.35 -15.45
C GLU A 82 -6.24 16.32 -14.03
N VAL A 83 -6.00 15.24 -13.28
CA VAL A 83 -6.49 15.12 -11.89
C VAL A 83 -5.57 15.84 -10.91
N ASP A 84 -6.13 16.50 -9.90
CA ASP A 84 -5.35 17.16 -8.84
C ASP A 84 -5.06 16.19 -7.70
N THR A 85 -4.17 15.22 -7.96
CA THR A 85 -3.73 14.25 -6.96
C THR A 85 -2.21 14.02 -7.04
N PHE A 86 -1.64 13.27 -6.09
CA PHE A 86 -0.22 12.87 -6.14
C PHE A 86 0.05 11.61 -6.97
N GLN A 87 -1.00 11.05 -7.55
CA GLN A 87 -0.98 9.97 -8.52
C GLN A 87 -1.43 10.56 -9.86
N HIS A 88 -0.57 10.53 -10.87
CA HIS A 88 -0.97 10.89 -12.21
C HIS A 88 -2.07 9.94 -12.67
N TYR A 89 -2.98 10.46 -13.49
CA TYR A 89 -4.04 9.64 -14.02
C TYR A 89 -3.50 8.48 -14.85
N ASP A 90 -4.06 7.31 -14.57
CA ASP A 90 -3.84 6.09 -15.32
C ASP A 90 -5.21 5.43 -15.53
N ALA A 91 -5.58 5.19 -16.79
CA ALA A 91 -6.87 4.61 -17.12
C ALA A 91 -7.06 3.21 -16.52
N SER A 92 -5.98 2.44 -16.34
CA SER A 92 -6.04 1.13 -15.69
C SER A 92 -6.31 1.23 -14.19
N LEU A 93 -5.78 2.26 -13.52
CA LEU A 93 -6.13 2.58 -12.13
C LEU A 93 -7.60 3.02 -12.03
N GLY A 94 -8.05 3.92 -12.90
CA GLY A 94 -9.44 4.38 -12.93
C GLY A 94 -10.44 3.23 -13.13
N LYS A 95 -10.12 2.31 -14.04
CA LYS A 95 -10.87 1.08 -14.26
C LYS A 95 -10.91 0.20 -13.00
N ARG A 96 -9.76 -0.07 -12.36
CA ARG A 96 -9.71 -0.89 -11.13
C ARG A 96 -10.45 -0.25 -9.98
N LEU A 97 -10.36 1.08 -9.80
CA LEU A 97 -11.14 1.82 -8.81
C LEU A 97 -12.64 1.67 -9.07
N TYR A 98 -13.09 1.79 -10.32
CA TYR A 98 -14.49 1.58 -10.68
C TYR A 98 -14.98 0.15 -10.46
N GLU A 99 -14.12 -0.85 -10.71
CA GLU A 99 -14.42 -2.26 -10.40
C GLU A 99 -14.60 -2.47 -8.89
N VAL A 100 -13.67 -1.96 -8.07
CA VAL A 100 -13.77 -2.05 -6.59
C VAL A 100 -14.97 -1.27 -6.05
N TRP A 101 -15.28 -0.10 -6.61
CA TRP A 101 -16.45 0.72 -6.23
C TRP A 101 -17.77 -0.04 -6.32
N GLN A 102 -17.89 -0.94 -7.31
CA GLN A 102 -19.10 -1.73 -7.54
C GLN A 102 -19.22 -2.95 -6.62
N VAL A 103 -18.17 -3.29 -5.86
CA VAL A 103 -18.19 -4.45 -4.96
C VAL A 103 -18.98 -4.11 -3.69
N PRO A 104 -20.03 -4.88 -3.36
CA PRO A 104 -20.76 -4.75 -2.09
C PRO A 104 -19.87 -5.03 -0.89
N SER A 105 -20.07 -4.30 0.21
CA SER A 105 -19.42 -4.67 1.47
C SER A 105 -19.91 -6.05 1.96
N SER A 106 -19.01 -6.80 2.58
CA SER A 106 -19.23 -8.12 3.15
C SER A 106 -18.39 -8.30 4.42
N GLU A 107 -18.51 -9.43 5.10
CA GLU A 107 -17.65 -9.74 6.26
C GLU A 107 -16.16 -9.89 5.91
N ARG A 108 -15.81 -10.01 4.62
CA ARG A 108 -14.43 -10.08 4.15
C ARG A 108 -13.84 -8.71 3.80
N HIS A 109 -14.66 -7.80 3.28
CA HIS A 109 -14.20 -6.54 2.70
C HIS A 109 -15.27 -5.47 2.85
N LEU A 110 -14.89 -4.31 3.38
CA LEU A 110 -15.72 -3.13 3.50
C LEU A 110 -15.34 -2.11 2.44
N ASN A 111 -16.35 -1.65 1.72
CA ASN A 111 -16.20 -0.57 0.75
C ASN A 111 -16.62 0.75 1.40
N CYS A 112 -15.67 1.68 1.53
CA CYS A 112 -15.88 2.92 2.26
C CYS A 112 -15.97 4.14 1.33
N VAL A 113 -16.98 4.98 1.55
CA VAL A 113 -17.23 6.24 0.83
C VAL A 113 -17.41 7.38 1.84
N PRO A 114 -17.30 8.66 1.47
CA PRO A 114 -17.55 9.75 2.40
C PRO A 114 -18.94 9.63 3.04
N TYR A 115 -19.02 9.56 4.37
CA TYR A 115 -20.32 9.58 5.07
C TYR A 115 -21.14 10.83 4.73
N ALA A 116 -20.47 11.91 4.34
CA ALA A 116 -21.08 13.11 3.81
C ALA A 116 -21.97 12.90 2.58
N PHE A 117 -21.92 11.75 1.91
CA PHE A 117 -22.88 11.37 0.88
C PHE A 117 -24.26 11.08 1.47
N LYS A 118 -24.33 10.63 2.73
CA LYS A 118 -25.55 10.46 3.52
C LYS A 118 -25.84 11.66 4.43
N ASP A 119 -24.86 12.18 5.15
CA ASP A 119 -25.01 13.38 5.98
C ASP A 119 -23.71 14.18 6.11
N SER A 120 -23.72 15.44 5.67
CA SER A 120 -22.59 16.37 5.67
C SER A 120 -22.38 17.08 7.01
N SER A 121 -23.21 16.80 8.02
CA SER A 121 -23.11 17.37 9.37
C SER A 121 -21.77 17.17 10.09
N PRO A 122 -20.96 16.12 9.81
CA PRO A 122 -19.61 16.00 10.36
C PRO A 122 -18.64 17.12 9.98
N HIS A 123 -18.94 17.86 8.91
CA HIS A 123 -18.07 18.89 8.36
C HIS A 123 -18.65 20.30 8.52
N ARG A 124 -17.78 21.31 8.43
CA ARG A 124 -18.14 22.73 8.46
C ARG A 124 -17.43 23.53 7.36
N GLY A 125 -17.93 24.72 7.10
CA GLY A 125 -17.31 25.69 6.19
C GLY A 125 -17.09 25.12 4.78
N TYR A 126 -15.89 25.33 4.24
CA TYR A 126 -15.49 24.85 2.91
C TYR A 126 -15.65 23.33 2.77
N ASN A 127 -15.15 22.54 3.72
CA ASN A 127 -15.19 21.07 3.66
C ASN A 127 -16.62 20.55 3.52
N ARG A 128 -17.57 21.16 4.24
CA ARG A 128 -18.98 20.79 4.12
C ARG A 128 -19.50 21.01 2.70
N ILE A 129 -19.29 22.20 2.15
CA ILE A 129 -19.75 22.53 0.79
C ILE A 129 -19.06 21.66 -0.26
N PHE A 130 -17.76 21.36 -0.06
CA PHE A 130 -17.01 20.43 -0.89
C PHE A 130 -17.68 19.06 -0.94
N PHE A 131 -17.93 18.44 0.22
CA PHE A 131 -18.57 17.13 0.25
C PHE A 131 -20.03 17.15 -0.20
N GLU A 132 -20.78 18.23 0.03
CA GLU A 132 -22.13 18.39 -0.52
C GLU A 132 -22.13 18.41 -2.05
N ARG A 133 -21.13 19.05 -2.67
CA ARG A 133 -20.91 19.00 -4.12
C ARG A 133 -20.57 17.57 -4.56
N GLU A 134 -19.58 16.93 -3.93
CA GLU A 134 -19.18 15.55 -4.27
C GLU A 134 -20.36 14.58 -4.17
N ALA A 135 -21.15 14.66 -3.09
CA ALA A 135 -22.34 13.85 -2.91
C ALA A 135 -23.34 14.04 -4.05
N LEU A 136 -23.60 15.28 -4.47
CA LEU A 136 -24.54 15.57 -5.55
C LEU A 136 -24.06 15.02 -6.90
N MET A 137 -22.76 15.09 -7.18
CA MET A 137 -22.18 14.56 -8.41
C MET A 137 -22.24 13.03 -8.45
N ARG A 138 -22.10 12.35 -7.31
CA ARG A 138 -22.03 10.88 -7.24
C ARG A 138 -23.33 10.19 -6.88
N LEU A 139 -24.33 10.92 -6.38
CA LEU A 139 -25.59 10.35 -5.97
C LEU A 139 -26.23 9.48 -7.07
N PRO A 140 -26.27 9.86 -8.36
CA PRO A 140 -26.86 9.00 -9.40
C PRO A 140 -26.18 7.63 -9.53
N ALA A 141 -24.86 7.57 -9.39
CA ALA A 141 -24.09 6.32 -9.50
C ALA A 141 -24.12 5.50 -8.21
N LEU A 142 -24.07 6.17 -7.05
CA LEU A 142 -24.04 5.52 -5.74
C LEU A 142 -25.42 5.03 -5.29
N GLU A 143 -26.50 5.76 -5.62
CA GLU A 143 -27.80 5.56 -4.97
C GLU A 143 -28.35 4.15 -5.15
N LYS A 144 -28.19 3.55 -6.33
CA LYS A 144 -28.63 2.18 -6.56
C LYS A 144 -27.85 1.20 -5.67
N LEU A 145 -26.52 1.29 -5.70
CA LEU A 145 -25.63 0.41 -4.94
C LEU A 145 -25.89 0.53 -3.43
N ALA A 146 -25.89 1.76 -2.90
CA ALA A 146 -26.01 2.01 -1.48
C ALA A 146 -27.45 1.90 -0.93
N ARG A 147 -28.46 1.61 -1.76
CA ARG A 147 -29.78 1.18 -1.27
C ARG A 147 -29.84 -0.32 -1.02
N GLU A 148 -29.09 -1.09 -1.80
CA GLU A 148 -29.08 -2.55 -1.77
C GLU A 148 -27.97 -3.10 -0.86
N HIS A 149 -26.87 -2.38 -0.74
CA HIS A 149 -25.66 -2.83 -0.04
C HIS A 149 -25.14 -1.79 0.96
N ASP A 150 -24.52 -2.29 2.01
CA ASP A 150 -23.87 -1.46 3.02
C ASP A 150 -22.55 -0.88 2.50
N PHE A 151 -22.32 0.38 2.84
CA PHE A 151 -21.06 1.12 2.66
C PHE A 151 -20.67 1.74 4.00
N TYR A 152 -19.38 2.01 4.16
CA TYR A 152 -18.81 2.50 5.41
C TYR A 152 -18.12 3.85 5.23
N ASP A 153 -17.73 4.53 6.30
CA ASP A 153 -17.23 5.91 6.22
C ASP A 153 -15.74 5.94 5.87
N THR A 154 -15.38 6.42 4.67
CA THR A 154 -13.97 6.62 4.24
C THR A 154 -13.16 7.48 5.22
N ASN A 155 -13.85 8.35 5.98
CA ASN A 155 -13.26 9.30 6.89
C ASN A 155 -13.04 8.73 8.29
N PHE A 156 -13.25 7.43 8.54
CA PHE A 156 -12.89 6.83 9.83
C PHE A 156 -11.40 7.04 10.17
N THR A 157 -10.54 7.17 9.15
CA THR A 157 -9.11 7.51 9.25
C THR A 157 -8.84 9.02 9.26
N ARG A 158 -9.84 9.86 8.98
CA ARG A 158 -9.76 11.32 8.85
C ARG A 158 -10.48 12.03 9.98
N PHE A 159 -10.23 11.60 11.22
CA PHE A 159 -11.14 11.84 12.34
C PHE A 159 -10.98 13.20 13.04
N TYR A 160 -9.92 13.97 12.79
CA TYR A 160 -9.61 15.19 13.54
C TYR A 160 -9.75 16.47 12.70
N MET A 161 -8.90 16.65 11.69
CA MET A 161 -8.78 17.90 10.95
C MET A 161 -10.01 18.16 10.07
N GLY A 162 -10.88 19.06 10.53
CA GLY A 162 -12.10 19.42 9.80
C GLY A 162 -13.24 18.41 9.94
N ARG A 163 -13.17 17.53 10.95
CA ARG A 163 -14.29 16.71 11.47
C ARG A 163 -14.71 17.24 12.84
N TYR A 164 -16.01 17.28 13.07
CA TYR A 164 -16.62 17.91 14.26
C TYR A 164 -17.66 17.02 14.96
N ASP A 165 -17.87 15.82 14.44
CA ASP A 165 -18.77 14.79 14.95
C ASP A 165 -18.13 13.94 16.05
N ILE A 166 -16.81 13.74 16.01
CA ILE A 166 -16.06 13.00 17.04
C ILE A 166 -15.96 13.85 18.30
N ARG A 167 -16.63 13.41 19.37
CA ARG A 167 -16.68 14.13 20.67
C ARG A 167 -15.67 13.61 21.68
N ASP A 168 -15.35 12.32 21.61
CA ASP A 168 -14.42 11.64 22.50
C ASP A 168 -13.28 11.04 21.67
N TYR A 169 -12.26 11.88 21.41
CA TYR A 169 -11.08 11.46 20.67
C TYR A 169 -10.32 10.32 21.35
N PRO A 170 -10.06 10.34 22.67
CA PRO A 170 -9.44 9.21 23.35
C PRO A 170 -10.17 7.88 23.10
N ALA A 171 -11.50 7.83 23.31
CA ALA A 171 -12.26 6.59 23.08
C ALA A 171 -12.23 6.16 21.60
N TYR A 172 -12.27 7.12 20.67
CA TYR A 172 -12.22 6.84 19.25
C TYR A 172 -10.86 6.26 18.83
N ILE A 173 -9.78 6.85 19.32
CA ILE A 173 -8.41 6.39 19.07
C ILE A 173 -8.20 5.01 19.70
N GLU A 174 -8.64 4.77 20.93
CA GLU A 174 -8.54 3.44 21.56
C GLU A 174 -9.33 2.37 20.81
N ARG A 175 -10.53 2.72 20.32
CA ARG A 175 -11.33 1.83 19.46
C ARG A 175 -10.57 1.50 18.17
N MET A 176 -9.91 2.49 17.57
CA MET A 176 -9.07 2.28 16.39
C MET A 176 -7.83 1.42 16.70
N LYS A 177 -7.13 1.71 17.81
CA LYS A 177 -5.97 0.93 18.27
C LYS A 177 -6.30 -0.54 18.53
N ALA A 178 -7.53 -0.84 18.94
CA ALA A 178 -7.98 -2.21 19.13
C ALA A 178 -7.90 -3.07 17.84
N ILE A 179 -7.90 -2.45 16.65
CA ILE A 179 -7.78 -3.16 15.36
C ILE A 179 -6.40 -3.83 15.24
N TRP A 180 -5.34 -3.19 15.73
CA TRP A 180 -3.95 -3.66 15.60
C TRP A 180 -3.29 -4.09 16.91
N LYS A 181 -4.02 -4.03 18.03
CA LYS A 181 -3.53 -4.48 19.33
C LYS A 181 -3.17 -5.96 19.32
N ASP A 182 -1.98 -6.28 19.84
CA ASP A 182 -1.41 -7.64 19.97
C ASP A 182 -1.23 -8.39 18.63
N ARG A 183 -1.23 -7.66 17.50
CA ARG A 183 -1.08 -8.18 16.13
C ARG A 183 0.33 -7.94 15.58
N ASP A 184 0.78 -8.83 14.71
CA ASP A 184 1.93 -8.58 13.84
C ASP A 184 1.49 -7.75 12.63
N LEU A 185 2.18 -6.64 12.35
CA LEU A 185 1.78 -5.67 11.33
C LEU A 185 2.74 -5.67 10.14
N LEU A 186 2.16 -5.54 8.95
CA LEU A 186 2.88 -5.17 7.74
C LEU A 186 2.37 -3.80 7.27
N PHE A 187 3.23 -2.79 7.24
CA PHE A 187 2.92 -1.54 6.58
C PHE A 187 3.33 -1.59 5.12
N VAL A 188 2.42 -1.18 4.23
CA VAL A 188 2.72 -0.94 2.82
C VAL A 188 2.50 0.55 2.57
N GLU A 189 3.58 1.32 2.52
CA GLU A 189 3.52 2.77 2.56
C GLU A 189 4.48 3.43 1.56
N GLY A 190 4.14 4.64 1.12
CA GLY A 190 5.07 5.45 0.34
C GLY A 190 6.30 5.82 1.16
N GLU A 191 7.47 5.92 0.52
CA GLU A 191 8.67 6.42 1.17
C GLU A 191 8.40 7.74 1.91
N LYS A 192 8.94 7.87 3.11
CA LYS A 192 8.78 9.06 3.98
C LYS A 192 7.37 9.29 4.55
N SER A 193 6.39 8.42 4.26
CA SER A 193 5.10 8.41 4.99
C SER A 193 5.34 8.16 6.48
N ARG A 194 6.20 7.17 6.80
CA ARG A 194 6.71 6.90 8.14
C ARG A 194 5.59 6.72 9.17
N LEU A 195 4.58 5.92 8.82
CA LEU A 195 3.42 5.62 9.66
C LEU A 195 3.87 5.18 11.06
N GLY A 196 3.37 5.84 12.10
CA GLY A 196 3.67 5.54 13.51
C GLY A 196 5.04 6.00 14.00
N VAL A 197 5.92 6.48 13.13
CA VAL A 197 7.27 6.87 13.55
C VAL A 197 7.19 8.15 14.40
N GLY A 198 7.69 8.12 15.64
CA GLY A 198 7.67 9.28 16.54
C GLY A 198 6.36 9.51 17.30
N ASN A 199 5.42 8.56 17.24
CA ASN A 199 4.19 8.58 18.04
C ASN A 199 3.80 7.18 18.52
N ASP A 200 2.74 7.12 19.32
CA ASP A 200 2.24 5.92 19.98
C ASP A 200 0.99 5.33 19.31
N LEU A 201 0.67 5.70 18.06
CA LEU A 201 -0.56 5.26 17.38
C LEU A 201 -0.63 3.73 17.27
N PHE A 202 0.51 3.10 17.03
CA PHE A 202 0.63 1.66 16.84
C PHE A 202 1.31 0.97 18.04
N ASP A 203 1.43 1.66 19.17
CA ASP A 203 1.86 1.03 20.42
C ASP A 203 0.86 -0.06 20.80
N GLY A 204 1.37 -1.21 21.27
CA GLY A 204 0.58 -2.42 21.51
C GLY A 204 0.52 -3.39 20.32
N ALA A 205 1.05 -3.02 19.15
CA ALA A 205 1.37 -4.00 18.11
C ALA A 205 2.47 -4.96 18.59
N ARG A 206 2.39 -6.24 18.19
CA ARG A 206 3.40 -7.26 18.55
C ARG A 206 4.71 -7.07 17.79
N SER A 207 4.61 -6.77 16.49
CA SER A 207 5.76 -6.46 15.65
C SER A 207 5.34 -5.59 14.47
N VAL A 208 6.29 -4.87 13.88
CA VAL A 208 6.06 -4.03 12.70
C VAL A 208 7.11 -4.35 11.65
N LYS A 209 6.65 -4.69 10.44
CA LYS A 209 7.44 -4.78 9.22
C LYS A 209 6.92 -3.78 8.18
N ARG A 210 7.76 -3.39 7.21
CA ARG A 210 7.43 -2.37 6.20
C ARG A 210 7.88 -2.77 4.80
N VAL A 211 6.97 -2.70 3.83
CA VAL A 211 7.30 -2.62 2.41
C VAL A 211 7.22 -1.15 2.02
N LEU A 212 8.33 -0.59 1.54
CA LEU A 212 8.37 0.80 1.11
C LEU A 212 8.12 0.88 -0.40
N CYS A 213 7.21 1.76 -0.77
CA CYS A 213 6.78 2.00 -2.14
C CYS A 213 7.16 3.43 -2.57
N PRO A 214 7.09 3.77 -3.87
CA PRO A 214 7.23 5.15 -4.32
C PRO A 214 6.28 6.09 -3.55
N ALA A 215 6.78 7.28 -3.18
CA ALA A 215 5.98 8.29 -2.47
C ALA A 215 4.87 8.92 -3.34
N THR A 216 5.03 8.83 -4.66
CA THR A 216 4.10 9.29 -5.70
C THR A 216 4.10 8.28 -6.83
N ASP A 217 3.02 8.21 -7.62
CA ASP A 217 2.89 7.32 -8.77
C ASP A 217 3.13 5.82 -8.49
N ALA A 218 2.78 5.37 -7.28
CA ALA A 218 2.97 3.98 -6.86
C ALA A 218 2.22 2.99 -7.75
N TRP A 219 1.15 3.41 -8.44
CA TRP A 219 0.41 2.54 -9.37
C TRP A 219 1.30 1.96 -10.48
N GLY A 220 2.30 2.69 -10.95
CA GLY A 220 3.22 2.20 -11.99
C GLY A 220 3.99 0.94 -11.59
N SER A 221 4.12 0.67 -10.28
CA SER A 221 4.77 -0.50 -9.71
C SER A 221 3.78 -1.50 -9.07
N TYR A 222 2.48 -1.39 -9.38
CA TYR A 222 1.43 -2.18 -8.73
C TYR A 222 1.68 -3.69 -8.71
N PRO A 223 2.10 -4.35 -9.81
CA PRO A 223 2.35 -5.80 -9.79
C PRO A 223 3.41 -6.21 -8.76
N GLU A 224 4.46 -5.41 -8.61
CA GLU A 224 5.52 -5.65 -7.62
C GLU A 224 5.03 -5.39 -6.20
N ILE A 225 4.31 -4.29 -5.99
CA ILE A 225 3.69 -3.94 -4.69
C ILE A 225 2.78 -5.08 -4.22
N LEU A 226 1.89 -5.56 -5.08
CA LEU A 226 0.97 -6.65 -4.77
C LEU A 226 1.72 -7.94 -4.42
N ARG A 227 2.77 -8.27 -5.18
CA ARG A 227 3.61 -9.44 -4.92
C ARG A 227 4.29 -9.35 -3.55
N LEU A 228 4.94 -8.22 -3.25
CA LEU A 228 5.64 -8.01 -1.97
C LEU A 228 4.67 -7.97 -0.78
N ALA A 229 3.51 -7.36 -0.94
CA ALA A 229 2.48 -7.33 0.10
C ALA A 229 1.95 -8.74 0.40
N LYS A 230 1.79 -9.61 -0.61
CA LYS A 230 1.45 -11.02 -0.41
C LYS A 230 2.57 -11.80 0.27
N GLU A 231 3.81 -11.65 -0.20
CA GLU A 231 5.00 -12.35 0.33
C GLU A 231 5.24 -12.04 1.81
N HIS A 232 5.10 -10.78 2.23
CA HIS A 232 5.38 -10.37 3.60
C HIS A 232 4.13 -10.25 4.49
N GLY A 233 2.92 -10.32 3.89
CA GLY A 233 1.65 -10.10 4.58
C GLY A 233 1.10 -11.34 5.27
N GLU A 234 1.60 -12.53 4.95
CA GLU A 234 1.14 -13.77 5.57
C GLU A 234 1.30 -13.74 7.10
N GLY A 235 0.22 -14.10 7.79
CA GLY A 235 0.14 -14.05 9.26
C GLY A 235 0.09 -12.65 9.88
N ARG A 236 0.02 -11.59 9.07
CA ARG A 236 0.03 -10.19 9.53
C ARG A 236 -1.25 -9.45 9.16
N LEU A 237 -1.56 -8.40 9.93
CA LEU A 237 -2.49 -7.37 9.49
C LEU A 237 -1.76 -6.42 8.55
N VAL A 238 -2.23 -6.30 7.30
CA VAL A 238 -1.63 -5.38 6.32
C VAL A 238 -2.29 -4.01 6.46
N LEU A 239 -1.52 -2.98 6.78
CA LEU A 239 -1.99 -1.60 6.87
C LEU A 239 -1.35 -0.77 5.77
N ILE A 240 -2.16 -0.08 4.97
CA ILE A 240 -1.71 0.53 3.71
C ILE A 240 -1.85 2.05 3.76
N ALA A 241 -0.80 2.77 3.40
CA ALA A 241 -0.81 4.22 3.24
C ALA A 241 -0.17 4.59 1.89
N LEU A 242 -0.94 4.41 0.81
CA LEU A 242 -0.42 4.46 -0.56
C LEU A 242 -1.41 5.08 -1.56
N GLY A 243 -2.22 6.05 -1.11
CA GLY A 243 -3.15 6.78 -1.98
C GLY A 243 -4.15 5.90 -2.70
N GLN A 244 -4.40 6.24 -3.97
CA GLN A 244 -5.37 5.53 -4.81
C GLN A 244 -4.95 4.07 -5.05
N THR A 245 -3.64 3.78 -5.02
CA THR A 245 -3.13 2.41 -5.09
C THR A 245 -3.56 1.58 -3.87
N ALA A 246 -3.69 2.20 -2.69
CA ALA A 246 -4.10 1.52 -1.46
C ALA A 246 -5.52 0.95 -1.55
N THR A 247 -6.45 1.70 -2.16
CA THR A 247 -7.83 1.27 -2.34
C THR A 247 -7.92 -0.04 -3.11
N VAL A 248 -7.17 -0.16 -4.21
CA VAL A 248 -7.14 -1.38 -5.04
C VAL A 248 -6.36 -2.50 -4.33
N LEU A 249 -5.22 -2.17 -3.72
CA LEU A 249 -4.38 -3.14 -3.03
C LEU A 249 -5.13 -3.82 -1.86
N ALA A 250 -5.88 -3.04 -1.07
CA ALA A 250 -6.67 -3.57 0.04
C ALA A 250 -7.71 -4.59 -0.43
N TYR A 251 -8.36 -4.32 -1.56
CA TYR A 251 -9.31 -5.24 -2.18
C TYR A 251 -8.62 -6.51 -2.69
N ASP A 252 -7.57 -6.38 -3.51
CA ASP A 252 -6.89 -7.54 -4.12
C ASP A 252 -6.21 -8.45 -3.07
N LEU A 253 -5.77 -7.90 -1.94
CA LEU A 253 -5.27 -8.68 -0.81
C LEU A 253 -6.40 -9.43 -0.09
N SER A 254 -7.58 -8.82 0.04
CA SER A 254 -8.76 -9.48 0.63
C SER A 254 -9.22 -10.70 -0.18
N GLU A 255 -9.10 -10.63 -1.51
CA GLU A 255 -9.47 -11.71 -2.43
C GLU A 255 -8.55 -12.93 -2.28
N VAL A 256 -7.30 -12.73 -1.86
CA VAL A 256 -6.38 -13.82 -1.53
C VAL A 256 -6.37 -14.21 -0.05
N GLY A 257 -7.32 -13.69 0.74
CA GLY A 257 -7.51 -14.06 2.14
C GLY A 257 -6.65 -13.30 3.15
N LEU A 258 -5.97 -12.24 2.74
CA LEU A 258 -5.22 -11.37 3.64
C LEU A 258 -6.11 -10.21 4.13
N GLN A 259 -6.11 -9.95 5.44
CA GLN A 259 -6.75 -8.76 5.99
C GLN A 259 -5.88 -7.53 5.70
N ALA A 260 -6.42 -6.59 4.92
CA ALA A 260 -5.73 -5.39 4.48
C ALA A 260 -6.61 -4.15 4.67
N ILE A 261 -6.11 -3.15 5.38
CA ILE A 261 -6.84 -1.93 5.70
C ILE A 261 -6.12 -0.75 5.09
N ASP A 262 -6.77 -0.06 4.16
CA ASP A 262 -6.33 1.26 3.70
C ASP A 262 -6.49 2.27 4.84
N LEU A 263 -5.36 2.72 5.41
CA LEU A 263 -5.30 3.71 6.50
C LEU A 263 -5.10 5.14 6.01
N GLY A 264 -4.63 5.34 4.78
CA GLY A 264 -4.32 6.66 4.23
C GLY A 264 -3.56 7.57 5.21
N HIS A 265 -4.15 8.73 5.51
CA HIS A 265 -3.54 9.77 6.36
C HIS A 265 -3.86 9.65 7.86
N VAL A 266 -4.21 8.46 8.37
CA VAL A 266 -4.55 8.30 9.80
C VAL A 266 -3.45 8.79 10.76
N ASP A 267 -2.19 8.55 10.40
CA ASP A 267 -1.04 8.96 11.21
C ASP A 267 -0.87 10.49 11.23
N VAL A 268 -1.11 11.14 10.09
CA VAL A 268 -1.09 12.60 9.96
C VAL A 268 -2.20 13.23 10.83
N GLU A 269 -3.39 12.64 10.81
CA GLU A 269 -4.54 13.09 11.62
C GLU A 269 -4.27 12.90 13.10
N TYR A 270 -3.63 11.79 13.49
CA TYR A 270 -3.24 11.54 14.86
C TYR A 270 -2.19 12.52 15.37
N GLU A 271 -1.18 12.87 14.57
CA GLU A 271 -0.20 13.88 14.94
C GLU A 271 -0.83 15.27 15.08
N TRP A 272 -1.71 15.66 14.16
CA TRP A 272 -2.44 16.91 14.28
C TRP A 272 -3.31 16.95 15.55
N TYR A 273 -3.92 15.82 15.93
CA TYR A 273 -4.62 15.69 17.21
C TYR A 273 -3.65 15.88 18.40
N ARG A 274 -2.53 15.15 18.44
CA ARG A 274 -1.53 15.25 19.52
C ARG A 274 -0.96 16.66 19.68
N MET A 275 -0.76 17.35 18.56
CA MET A 275 -0.27 18.73 18.53
C MET A 275 -1.35 19.76 18.89
N GLY A 276 -2.62 19.36 19.01
CA GLY A 276 -3.75 20.28 19.14
C GLY A 276 -3.89 21.23 17.94
N ALA A 277 -3.44 20.80 16.76
CA ALA A 277 -3.33 21.63 15.57
C ALA A 277 -4.70 22.17 15.15
N LYS A 278 -4.76 23.44 14.75
CA LYS A 278 -6.00 24.09 14.27
C LYS A 278 -6.06 24.23 12.75
N THR A 279 -4.93 24.01 12.10
CA THR A 279 -4.75 24.04 10.65
C THR A 279 -3.82 22.90 10.25
N LYS A 280 -3.81 22.56 8.95
CA LYS A 280 -2.88 21.58 8.39
C LYS A 280 -1.46 22.14 8.45
N VAL A 281 -0.62 21.55 9.30
CA VAL A 281 0.77 21.94 9.51
C VAL A 281 1.71 20.81 9.13
N PRO A 282 2.96 21.11 8.70
CA PRO A 282 3.99 20.10 8.50
C PRO A 282 4.22 19.28 9.77
N ILE A 283 4.49 17.99 9.60
CA ILE A 283 4.86 17.09 10.71
C ILE A 283 6.37 16.81 10.59
N PRO A 284 7.16 17.06 11.65
CA PRO A 284 8.60 16.82 11.62
C PRO A 284 8.96 15.41 11.17
N GLY A 285 9.78 15.31 10.13
CA GLY A 285 10.27 14.03 9.62
C GLY A 285 9.21 13.16 8.94
N LYS A 286 8.03 13.69 8.55
CA LYS A 286 7.03 12.95 7.76
C LYS A 286 6.62 13.72 6.52
N TYR A 287 6.28 12.98 5.46
CA TYR A 287 5.68 13.54 4.26
C TYR A 287 4.21 13.85 4.50
N VAL A 288 3.81 15.11 4.28
CA VAL A 288 2.43 15.58 4.41
C VAL A 288 2.10 16.45 3.20
N ASN A 289 1.52 15.86 2.16
CA ASN A 289 1.17 16.56 0.92
C ASN A 289 0.13 17.68 1.12
N GLU A 290 -0.73 17.55 2.14
CA GLU A 290 -1.82 18.50 2.43
C GLU A 290 -1.39 19.73 3.25
N ALA A 291 -0.15 19.77 3.75
CA ALA A 291 0.37 20.87 4.54
C ALA A 291 1.37 21.71 3.72
N PRO A 292 1.26 23.05 3.71
CA PRO A 292 2.28 23.91 3.10
C PRO A 292 3.66 23.66 3.73
N GLY A 293 4.64 23.24 2.92
CA GLY A 293 5.97 22.85 3.39
C GLY A 293 6.10 21.40 3.89
N GLY A 294 5.00 20.63 3.93
CA GLY A 294 5.01 19.23 4.37
C GLY A 294 5.58 18.23 3.36
N ARG A 295 5.90 18.67 2.13
CA ARG A 295 6.55 17.82 1.13
C ARG A 295 8.07 17.72 1.30
N THR A 296 8.67 18.65 2.04
CA THR A 296 10.11 18.63 2.33
C THR A 296 10.34 17.93 3.66
N VAL A 297 10.84 16.70 3.60
CA VAL A 297 10.98 15.83 4.77
C VAL A 297 12.43 15.78 5.23
N ALA A 298 12.68 16.22 6.46
CA ALA A 298 13.98 16.07 7.12
C ALA A 298 14.20 14.61 7.59
N GLU A 299 15.44 14.26 7.89
CA GLU A 299 15.72 13.01 8.60
C GLU A 299 15.03 12.98 9.97
N HIS A 300 14.56 11.80 10.37
CA HIS A 300 13.85 11.63 11.64
C HIS A 300 14.78 10.99 12.67
N PRO A 301 14.77 11.41 13.95
CA PRO A 301 15.66 10.83 14.98
C PRO A 301 15.55 9.29 15.11
N ALA A 302 14.34 8.76 14.92
CA ALA A 302 14.06 7.31 14.94
C ALA A 302 14.33 6.59 13.59
N GLN A 303 15.11 7.18 12.68
CA GLN A 303 15.36 6.61 11.35
C GLN A 303 16.01 5.23 11.40
N ALA A 304 16.93 4.97 12.33
CA ALA A 304 17.55 3.65 12.47
C ALA A 304 16.52 2.55 12.79
N THR A 305 15.66 2.77 13.78
CA THR A 305 14.58 1.83 14.16
C THR A 305 13.58 1.65 13.03
N TYR A 306 13.19 2.75 12.36
CA TYR A 306 12.33 2.71 11.18
C TYR A 306 12.91 1.83 10.08
N LEU A 307 14.20 1.97 9.77
CA LEU A 307 14.88 1.21 8.72
C LEU A 307 15.01 -0.28 9.07
N GLN A 308 15.18 -0.64 10.35
CA GLN A 308 15.19 -2.05 10.79
C GLN A 308 13.84 -2.77 10.60
N GLN A 309 12.74 -2.01 10.47
CA GLN A 309 11.42 -2.57 10.18
C GLN A 309 11.21 -2.82 8.68
N VAL A 310 12.04 -2.25 7.79
CA VAL A 310 11.89 -2.40 6.34
C VAL A 310 12.32 -3.80 5.90
N VAL A 311 11.42 -4.52 5.24
CA VAL A 311 11.67 -5.89 4.72
C VAL A 311 11.84 -5.90 3.20
N ALA A 312 11.28 -4.91 2.50
CA ALA A 312 11.44 -4.76 1.06
C ALA A 312 11.22 -3.31 0.62
N ARG A 313 11.79 -2.96 -0.53
CA ARG A 313 11.63 -1.67 -1.20
C ARG A 313 11.28 -1.94 -2.66
N VAL A 314 10.19 -1.35 -3.13
CA VAL A 314 9.71 -1.47 -4.51
C VAL A 314 10.68 -0.74 -5.44
N GLY A 315 11.04 -1.36 -6.56
CA GLY A 315 12.01 -0.82 -7.50
C GLY A 315 13.48 -0.99 -7.08
N GLU A 316 13.73 -1.47 -5.87
CA GLU A 316 15.02 -2.11 -5.58
C GLU A 316 14.92 -3.55 -6.04
N ALA A 317 15.95 -4.05 -6.73
CA ALA A 317 16.12 -5.49 -6.81
C ALA A 317 16.03 -6.03 -5.37
N LYS A 318 15.40 -7.20 -5.16
CA LYS A 318 15.62 -7.95 -3.90
C LYS A 318 17.11 -7.75 -3.60
N PRO A 319 17.53 -7.35 -2.38
CA PRO A 319 18.89 -7.65 -2.03
C PRO A 319 18.97 -9.12 -2.36
N THR A 320 19.69 -9.44 -3.44
CA THR A 320 20.11 -10.79 -3.68
C THR A 320 20.65 -11.09 -2.31
N SER A 321 20.01 -12.02 -1.60
CA SER A 321 20.71 -12.76 -0.57
C SER A 321 22.10 -12.86 -1.16
N THR A 322 23.09 -12.26 -0.48
CA THR A 322 24.46 -12.43 -0.93
C THR A 322 24.61 -13.92 -0.76
N ALA A 323 24.23 -14.66 -1.80
CA ALA A 323 24.08 -16.08 -1.75
C ALA A 323 25.46 -16.46 -1.30
N ALA A 324 25.53 -17.10 -0.14
CA ALA A 324 26.80 -17.53 0.40
C ALA A 324 27.28 -18.59 -0.59
N LEU A 325 27.92 -18.11 -1.67
CA LEU A 325 28.43 -18.91 -2.75
C LEU A 325 29.44 -19.81 -2.06
N THR A 326 29.08 -21.07 -2.00
CA THR A 326 29.90 -22.06 -1.33
C THR A 326 30.80 -22.62 -2.40
N THR A 327 32.12 -22.49 -2.20
CA THR A 327 33.11 -23.16 -3.03
C THR A 327 33.46 -24.48 -2.36
N ALA A 328 33.17 -25.58 -3.03
CA ALA A 328 33.53 -26.92 -2.58
C ALA A 328 34.42 -27.60 -3.62
N VAL A 329 35.37 -28.40 -3.13
CA VAL A 329 36.28 -29.19 -3.97
C VAL A 329 35.91 -30.65 -3.82
N TYR A 330 35.60 -31.30 -4.95
CA TYR A 330 35.20 -32.70 -4.99
C TYR A 330 36.20 -33.51 -5.82
N PRO A 331 36.62 -34.70 -5.35
CA PRO A 331 37.34 -35.63 -6.21
C PRO A 331 36.48 -36.04 -7.40
N ILE A 332 37.07 -36.01 -8.61
CA ILE A 332 36.44 -36.42 -9.86
C ILE A 332 37.26 -37.50 -10.55
N GLU A 333 36.61 -38.62 -10.89
CA GLU A 333 37.23 -39.81 -11.47
C GLU A 333 36.68 -40.05 -12.90
N GLY A 334 37.47 -40.71 -13.75
CA GLY A 334 37.09 -41.07 -15.12
C GLY A 334 37.50 -40.07 -16.21
N LEU A 335 38.19 -38.97 -15.85
CA LEU A 335 38.75 -38.01 -16.81
C LEU A 335 40.15 -38.47 -17.27
N SER A 336 40.39 -38.53 -18.59
CA SER A 336 41.66 -39.00 -19.16
C SER A 336 42.33 -38.02 -20.14
N CYS A 337 41.63 -36.96 -20.55
CA CYS A 337 42.16 -35.95 -21.46
C CYS A 337 41.45 -34.58 -21.29
N GLY A 338 42.00 -33.55 -21.92
CA GLY A 338 41.40 -32.19 -21.89
C GLY A 338 39.98 -32.11 -22.47
N HIS A 339 39.61 -33.03 -23.37
CA HIS A 339 38.24 -33.11 -23.88
C HIS A 339 37.27 -33.62 -22.81
N CYS A 340 37.66 -34.61 -22.00
CA CYS A 340 36.86 -35.08 -20.87
C CYS A 340 36.67 -33.97 -19.82
N VAL A 341 37.71 -33.18 -19.57
CA VAL A 341 37.65 -32.02 -18.67
C VAL A 341 36.62 -31.00 -19.15
N ALA A 342 36.63 -30.67 -20.44
CA ALA A 342 35.65 -29.75 -21.02
C ALA A 342 34.21 -30.28 -20.90
N HIS A 343 34.00 -31.57 -21.22
CA HIS A 343 32.68 -32.19 -21.12
C HIS A 343 32.12 -32.19 -19.68
N ALA A 344 32.93 -32.58 -18.70
CA ALA A 344 32.55 -32.54 -17.29
C ALA A 344 32.31 -31.10 -16.77
N THR A 345 33.10 -30.13 -17.26
CA THR A 345 32.92 -28.72 -16.91
C THR A 345 31.58 -28.19 -17.40
N GLU A 346 31.18 -28.50 -18.63
CA GLU A 346 29.90 -28.06 -19.18
C GLU A 346 28.72 -28.73 -18.48
N ALA A 347 28.84 -30.01 -18.13
CA ALA A 347 27.83 -30.71 -17.34
C ALA A 347 27.60 -30.05 -15.97
N LEU A 348 28.68 -29.66 -15.27
CA LEU A 348 28.58 -28.97 -13.98
C LEU A 348 28.03 -27.54 -14.12
N LYS A 349 28.43 -26.78 -15.14
CA LYS A 349 27.89 -25.43 -15.40
C LYS A 349 26.41 -25.43 -15.74
N ALA A 350 25.90 -26.52 -16.32
CA ALA A 350 24.49 -26.66 -16.66
C ALA A 350 23.58 -26.88 -15.43
N VAL A 351 24.14 -27.16 -14.26
CA VAL A 351 23.38 -27.31 -13.02
C VAL A 351 22.92 -25.94 -12.52
N ALA A 352 21.61 -25.81 -12.28
CA ALA A 352 21.04 -24.59 -11.72
C ALA A 352 21.71 -24.24 -10.37
N GLY A 353 22.05 -22.96 -10.19
CA GLY A 353 22.75 -22.48 -8.99
C GLY A 353 24.28 -22.56 -9.06
N VAL A 354 24.89 -23.16 -10.08
CA VAL A 354 26.36 -23.15 -10.26
C VAL A 354 26.83 -21.83 -10.85
N SER A 355 27.84 -21.23 -10.21
CA SER A 355 28.45 -19.95 -10.61
C SER A 355 29.77 -20.14 -11.35
N SER A 356 30.65 -21.02 -10.87
CA SER A 356 31.94 -21.30 -11.52
C SER A 356 32.39 -22.73 -11.30
N VAL A 357 33.09 -23.29 -12.29
CA VAL A 357 33.66 -24.65 -12.25
C VAL A 357 35.10 -24.58 -12.73
N THR A 358 36.02 -25.18 -11.99
CA THR A 358 37.42 -25.40 -12.41
C THR A 358 37.79 -26.84 -12.12
N ILE A 359 38.26 -27.57 -13.13
CA ILE A 359 38.68 -28.97 -13.01
C ILE A 359 40.18 -29.06 -13.25
N SER A 360 40.90 -29.69 -12.33
CA SER A 360 42.32 -30.02 -12.47
C SER A 360 42.48 -31.51 -12.76
N LEU A 361 42.93 -31.83 -13.99
CA LEU A 361 43.20 -33.21 -14.39
C LEU A 361 44.37 -33.82 -13.62
N GLU A 362 45.39 -33.02 -13.29
CA GLU A 362 46.56 -33.45 -12.53
C GLU A 362 46.21 -33.75 -11.06
N ALA A 363 45.31 -32.96 -10.46
CA ALA A 363 44.88 -33.16 -9.07
C ALA A 363 43.71 -34.16 -8.94
N GLY A 364 42.98 -34.45 -10.02
CA GLY A 364 41.78 -35.28 -9.99
C GLY A 364 40.63 -34.63 -9.22
N GLU A 365 40.51 -33.30 -9.28
CA GLU A 365 39.60 -32.51 -8.44
C GLU A 365 38.79 -31.51 -9.27
N ALA A 366 37.52 -31.31 -8.89
CA ALA A 366 36.61 -30.30 -9.42
C ALA A 366 36.27 -29.30 -8.31
N SER A 367 36.70 -28.04 -8.49
CA SER A 367 36.31 -26.92 -7.64
C SER A 367 35.06 -26.26 -8.23
N VAL A 368 33.97 -26.27 -7.46
CA VAL A 368 32.65 -25.75 -7.88
C VAL A 368 32.19 -24.70 -6.89
N THR A 369 31.88 -23.51 -7.39
CA THR A 369 31.23 -22.44 -6.63
C THR A 369 29.77 -22.41 -6.99
N TYR A 370 28.89 -22.58 -6.01
CA TYR A 370 27.44 -22.65 -6.24
C TYR A 370 26.64 -22.03 -5.10
N ASP A 371 25.39 -21.69 -5.40
CA ASP A 371 24.40 -21.21 -4.46
C ASP A 371 23.75 -22.39 -3.72
N ALA A 372 23.97 -22.48 -2.40
CA ALA A 372 23.45 -23.56 -1.56
C ALA A 372 21.91 -23.55 -1.41
N GLU A 373 21.23 -22.45 -1.76
CA GLU A 373 19.75 -22.42 -1.81
C GLU A 373 19.19 -23.07 -3.09
N HIS A 374 19.99 -23.13 -4.15
CA HIS A 374 19.55 -23.57 -5.49
C HIS A 374 20.29 -24.78 -6.04
N CYS A 375 21.35 -25.23 -5.38
CA CYS A 375 22.19 -26.34 -5.80
C CYS A 375 22.68 -27.15 -4.59
N THR A 376 22.66 -28.49 -4.70
CA THR A 376 23.17 -29.40 -3.68
C THR A 376 24.33 -30.24 -4.23
N PRO A 377 25.24 -30.76 -3.37
CA PRO A 377 26.30 -31.67 -3.80
C PRO A 377 25.78 -32.88 -4.59
N GLU A 378 24.59 -33.39 -4.25
CA GLU A 378 23.95 -34.51 -4.95
C GLU A 378 23.57 -34.14 -6.38
N ALA A 379 23.09 -32.91 -6.61
CA ALA A 379 22.76 -32.42 -7.95
C ALA A 379 24.03 -32.33 -8.83
N LEU A 380 25.15 -31.89 -8.26
CA LEU A 380 26.45 -31.88 -8.93
C LEU A 380 26.92 -33.29 -9.29
N ARG A 381 26.76 -34.24 -8.35
CA ARG A 381 27.08 -35.66 -8.57
C ARG A 381 26.27 -36.22 -9.74
N SER A 382 24.95 -36.03 -9.73
CA SER A 382 24.08 -36.54 -10.78
C SER A 382 24.43 -35.98 -12.16
N ALA A 383 24.82 -34.71 -12.26
CA ALA A 383 25.22 -34.11 -13.53
C ALA A 383 26.53 -34.72 -14.07
N VAL A 384 27.51 -34.97 -13.19
CA VAL A 384 28.79 -35.58 -13.57
C VAL A 384 28.62 -37.06 -13.95
N GLU A 385 27.76 -37.79 -13.23
CA GLU A 385 27.42 -39.18 -13.55
C GLU A 385 26.69 -39.31 -14.89
N ALA A 386 25.76 -38.40 -15.19
CA ALA A 386 25.10 -38.33 -16.49
C ALA A 386 26.08 -38.03 -17.64
N ALA A 387 27.17 -37.31 -17.36
CA ALA A 387 28.26 -37.05 -18.30
C ALA A 387 29.26 -38.23 -18.43
N GLY A 388 29.07 -39.30 -17.67
CA GLY A 388 29.88 -40.53 -17.74
C GLY A 388 31.09 -40.55 -16.79
N TYR A 389 31.11 -39.72 -15.76
CA TYR A 389 32.22 -39.60 -14.80
C TYR A 389 31.73 -39.79 -13.36
N THR A 390 32.63 -39.80 -12.38
CA THR A 390 32.24 -40.00 -10.97
C THR A 390 32.70 -38.83 -10.12
N LEU A 391 31.77 -38.19 -9.40
CA LEU A 391 32.05 -37.11 -8.43
C LEU A 391 31.83 -37.62 -7.01
N ARG A 392 32.86 -37.57 -6.16
CA ARG A 392 32.75 -38.02 -4.76
C ARG A 392 32.39 -36.86 -3.84
N ILE A 393 31.20 -36.88 -3.23
CA ILE A 393 30.75 -35.81 -2.31
C ILE A 393 30.96 -36.14 -0.83
N ASP A 394 31.41 -37.37 -0.52
CA ASP A 394 31.43 -37.92 0.85
C ASP A 394 32.77 -37.71 1.59
N ALA A 395 33.61 -36.79 1.12
CA ALA A 395 34.90 -36.50 1.75
C ALA A 395 35.30 -35.02 1.60
N PRO A 396 35.17 -34.18 2.64
CA PRO A 396 35.95 -32.96 2.69
C PRO A 396 37.39 -33.32 3.05
N LYS A 397 38.37 -32.91 2.25
CA LYS A 397 39.74 -32.75 2.74
C LYS A 397 39.74 -31.57 3.72
N ALA A 398 40.33 -31.80 4.89
CA ALA A 398 40.48 -30.86 6.00
C ALA A 398 41.21 -29.57 5.62
#